data_AF-A0A955XB00-F1
#
_entry.id   AF-A0A955XB00-F1
#
_cell.length_a   1.000
_cell.length_b   1.000
_cell.length_c   1.000
_cell.angle_alpha   90.00
_cell.angle_beta   90.00
_cell.angle_gamma   90.00
#
_symmetry.space_group_name_H-M   'P 1'
#
loop_
_entity.id
_entity.type
_entity.pdbx_description
1 polymer ?
#
loop_
_entity_poly.entity_id
_entity_poly.type
_entity_poly.pdbx_seq_one_letter_code
_entity_poly.pdbx_strand_id
1 'polypeptide(L)' 'MFKCQVCKVQTLPGARAHRRIVETRETEYPTRARVHFVPDPDRKKQKRSRHKRADNPGGRGREIVRELLVCADYAPAS' A
#
# COMPACT_ATOMS: atom_id res chain seq x y z
N MET A 1 14.14 -17.85 2.57
CA MET A 1 14.99 -17.84 1.36
C MET A 1 14.10 -17.62 0.15
N PHE A 2 14.55 -16.84 -0.83
CA PHE A 2 13.87 -16.62 -2.10
C PHE A 2 14.90 -16.32 -3.18
N LYS A 3 14.53 -16.43 -4.45
CA LYS A 3 15.40 -16.02 -5.56
C LYS A 3 15.12 -14.55 -5.88
N CYS A 4 16.12 -13.68 -5.77
CA CYS A 4 15.96 -12.29 -6.16
C CYS A 4 15.59 -12.21 -7.65
N GLN A 5 14.50 -11.53 -7.99
CA GLN A 5 14.03 -11.49 -9.37
C GLN A 5 14.86 -10.57 -10.27
N VAL A 6 15.78 -9.77 -9.71
CA VAL A 6 16.74 -8.95 -10.47
C VAL A 6 18.06 -9.70 -10.64
N CYS A 7 18.86 -9.88 -9.58
CA CYS A 7 20.18 -10.51 -9.68
C CYS A 7 20.16 -12.04 -9.78
N LYS A 8 18.98 -12.69 -9.64
CA LYS A 8 18.78 -14.14 -9.74
C LYS A 8 19.53 -14.98 -8.69
N VAL A 9 20.19 -14.37 -7.71
CA VAL A 9 20.83 -15.07 -6.60
C VAL A 9 19.79 -15.57 -5.60
N GLN A 10 20.03 -16.74 -5.03
CA GLN A 10 19.22 -17.30 -3.95
C GLN A 10 19.65 -16.68 -2.62
N THR A 11 18.71 -16.07 -1.89
CA THR A 11 18.98 -15.40 -0.63
C THR A 11 19.15 -16.39 0.51
N LEU A 12 19.94 -16.00 1.51
CA LEU A 12 20.16 -16.75 2.74
C LEU A 12 18.85 -16.88 3.56
N PRO A 13 18.75 -17.88 4.46
CA PRO A 13 17.69 -17.93 5.45
C PRO A 13 17.60 -16.62 6.25
N GLY A 14 16.38 -16.17 6.54
CA GLY A 14 16.15 -14.92 7.30
C GLY A 14 16.38 -13.61 6.53
N ALA A 15 16.93 -13.63 5.31
CA ALA A 15 17.08 -12.42 4.51
C ALA A 15 15.72 -11.77 4.19
N ARG A 16 15.60 -10.45 4.44
CA ARG A 16 14.37 -9.69 4.17
C ARG A 16 14.11 -9.60 2.66
N ALA A 17 12.87 -9.88 2.28
CA ALA A 17 12.41 -9.67 0.92
C ALA A 17 11.82 -8.27 0.77
N HIS A 18 12.22 -7.55 -0.28
CA HIS A 18 11.70 -6.23 -0.62
C HIS A 18 10.84 -6.34 -1.88
N ARG A 19 9.85 -5.45 -2.00
CA ARG A 19 9.06 -5.30 -3.23
C ARG A 19 9.56 -4.07 -3.98
N ARG A 20 9.92 -4.26 -5.25
CA ARG A 20 10.28 -3.18 -6.15
C ARG A 20 9.23 -3.08 -7.24
N ILE A 21 8.57 -1.93 -7.29
CA ILE A 21 7.63 -1.60 -8.37
C ILE A 21 8.44 -1.40 -9.65
N VAL A 22 8.04 -2.07 -10.73
CA VAL A 22 8.68 -1.94 -12.04
C VAL A 22 7.74 -1.40 -13.11
N GLU A 23 6.43 -1.44 -12.85
CA GLU A 23 5.43 -0.96 -13.78
C GLU A 23 4.22 -0.40 -13.03
N THR A 24 3.79 0.78 -13.45
CA THR A 24 2.58 1.43 -12.96
C THR A 24 1.75 1.91 -14.14
N ARG A 25 0.43 1.88 -14.01
CA ARG A 25 -0.50 2.46 -15.00
C ARG A 25 -1.34 3.55 -14.36
N GLU A 26 -1.77 4.51 -15.17
CA GLU A 26 -2.78 5.46 -14.76
C GLU A 26 -4.15 4.79 -14.70
N THR A 27 -4.95 5.16 -13.71
CA THR A 27 -6.32 4.68 -13.56
C THR A 27 -7.20 5.80 -13.02
N GLU A 28 -8.50 5.65 -13.24
CA GLU A 28 -9.53 6.48 -12.63
C GLU A 28 -10.28 5.66 -11.59
N TYR A 29 -10.20 6.09 -10.33
CA TYR A 29 -10.89 5.45 -9.22
C TYR A 29 -12.30 6.02 -9.09
N PRO A 30 -13.33 5.16 -9.02
CA PRO A 30 -14.68 5.62 -8.79
C PRO A 30 -14.85 6.15 -7.36
N THR A 31 -15.84 7.02 -7.19
CA THR A 31 -16.32 7.42 -5.86
C THR A 31 -16.82 6.20 -5.10
N ARG A 32 -16.42 6.06 -3.82
CA ARG A 32 -16.83 4.96 -2.94
C ARG A 32 -17.37 5.49 -1.63
N ALA A 33 -18.60 5.10 -1.27
CA ALA A 33 -19.21 5.55 -0.03
C ALA A 33 -18.65 4.81 1.20
N ARG A 34 -18.50 5.52 2.33
CA ARG A 34 -18.27 4.99 3.68
C ARG A 34 -17.04 4.06 3.82
N VAL A 35 -15.91 4.41 3.20
CA VAL A 35 -14.69 3.58 3.21
C VAL A 35 -13.63 4.03 4.21
N HIS A 36 -13.59 5.31 4.59
CA HIS A 36 -12.58 5.81 5.53
C HIS A 36 -13.14 5.95 6.94
N PHE A 37 -12.50 5.36 7.94
CA PHE A 37 -12.82 5.63 9.34
C PHE A 37 -12.21 6.96 9.75
N VAL A 38 -13.05 7.94 10.06
CA VAL A 38 -12.63 9.27 10.49
C VAL A 38 -12.96 9.46 11.96
N PRO A 39 -12.01 9.93 12.79
CA PRO A 39 -12.30 10.37 14.15
C PRO A 39 -13.41 11.42 14.12
N ASP A 40 -14.42 11.28 14.98
CA ASP A 40 -15.49 12.27 15.08
C ASP A 40 -14.97 13.49 15.87
N PRO A 41 -14.83 14.68 15.28
CA PRO A 41 -14.22 15.83 15.97
C PRO A 41 -15.09 16.42 17.08
N ASP A 42 -16.41 16.16 17.11
CA ASP A 42 -17.37 16.76 18.08
C ASP A 42 -17.39 16.07 19.48
N ARG A 43 -16.34 15.33 19.83
CA ARG A 43 -16.44 14.22 20.80
C ARG A 43 -16.10 14.46 22.27
N LYS A 44 -16.22 15.67 22.81
CA LYS A 44 -16.02 15.85 24.27
C LYS A 44 -17.04 15.13 25.18
N LYS A 45 -18.07 14.44 24.68
CA LYS A 45 -19.22 14.01 25.53
C LYS A 45 -19.73 12.56 25.48
N GLN A 46 -19.23 11.61 24.68
CA GLN A 46 -19.85 10.26 24.65
C GLN A 46 -18.86 9.08 24.65
N LYS A 47 -19.01 8.24 25.70
CA LYS A 47 -18.23 7.03 26.07
C LYS A 47 -18.26 5.85 25.07
N ARG A 48 -18.70 6.02 23.82
CA ARG A 48 -18.69 4.94 22.81
C ARG A 48 -18.24 5.49 21.46
N SER A 49 -17.07 5.04 20.99
CA SER A 49 -16.46 5.49 19.75
C SER A 49 -17.20 4.99 18.50
N ARG A 50 -18.28 5.67 18.10
CA ARG A 50 -18.83 5.52 16.74
C ARG A 50 -17.90 6.24 15.75
N HIS A 51 -16.97 5.53 15.15
CA HIS A 51 -16.20 6.10 14.04
C HIS A 51 -17.19 6.52 12.93
N LYS A 52 -17.07 7.75 12.41
CA LYS A 52 -17.83 8.16 11.23
C LYS A 52 -17.13 7.56 10.01
N ARG A 53 -17.90 7.03 9.06
CA ARG A 53 -17.35 6.54 7.79
C ARG A 53 -17.47 7.64 6.75
N ALA A 54 -16.35 8.15 6.26
CA ALA A 54 -16.30 9.12 5.18
C ALA A 54 -16.23 8.43 3.82
N ASP A 55 -16.79 9.10 2.82
CA ASP A 55 -16.73 8.70 1.43
C ASP A 55 -15.34 8.98 0.86
N ASN A 56 -14.88 8.15 -0.07
CA ASN A 56 -13.71 8.41 -0.89
C ASN A 56 -14.23 9.00 -2.22
N PRO A 57 -13.87 10.26 -2.56
CA PRO A 57 -14.36 10.90 -3.78
C PRO A 57 -13.88 10.20 -5.06
N GLY A 58 -12.89 9.32 -4.98
CA GLY A 58 -12.24 8.74 -6.15
C GLY A 58 -11.25 9.73 -6.76
N GLY A 59 -11.01 9.61 -8.06
CA GLY A 59 -10.13 10.49 -8.83
C GLY A 59 -9.05 9.74 -9.61
N ARG A 60 -8.18 10.49 -10.29
CA ARG A 60 -7.08 9.90 -11.07
C ARG A 60 -5.90 9.56 -10.18
N GLY A 61 -5.30 8.40 -10.39
CA GLY A 61 -4.09 7.97 -9.70
C GLY A 61 -3.33 6.91 -10.47
N ARG A 62 -2.38 6.26 -9.79
CA ARG A 62 -1.57 5.19 -10.38
C ARG A 62 -1.78 3.88 -9.65
N GLU A 63 -1.94 2.81 -10.41
CA GLU A 63 -1.94 1.44 -9.90
C GLU A 63 -0.60 0.78 -10.19
N ILE A 64 -0.15 -0.01 -9.23
CA ILE A 64 0.98 -0.91 -9.43
C ILE A 64 0.49 -2.08 -10.28
N VAL A 65 1.08 -2.22 -11.47
CA VAL A 65 0.76 -3.30 -12.40
C VAL A 65 1.67 -4.50 -12.15
N ARG A 66 2.94 -4.22 -11.84
CA ARG A 66 3.94 -5.26 -11.64
C ARG A 66 4.95 -4.88 -10.58
N GLU A 67 5.22 -5.85 -9.71
CA GLU A 67 6.25 -5.78 -8.68
C GLU A 67 7.22 -6.96 -8.82
N LEU A 68 8.45 -6.74 -8.36
CA LEU A 68 9.46 -7.77 -8.22
C LEU A 68 9.82 -7.99 -6.75
N LEU A 69 10.08 -9.24 -6.38
CA LEU A 69 10.68 -9.63 -5.11
C LEU A 69 12.20 -9.56 -5.22
N VAL A 70 12.83 -8.71 -4.41
CA VAL A 70 14.25 -8.38 -4.53
C VAL A 70 14.98 -8.44 -3.18
N CYS A 71 16.29 -8.70 -3.21
CA CYS A 71 17.15 -8.59 -2.03
C CYS A 71 17.41 -7.11 -1.68
N ALA A 72 18.03 -6.89 -0.52
CA ALA A 72 18.30 -5.54 0.00
C ALA A 72 19.08 -4.65 -0.99
N ASP A 73 20.04 -5.21 -1.72
CA ASP A 73 20.85 -4.45 -2.70
C ASP A 73 20.02 -3.84 -3.85
N TYR A 74 18.84 -4.41 -4.12
CA TYR A 74 17.94 -3.96 -5.18
C TYR A 74 16.63 -3.41 -4.63
N ALA A 75 16.54 -3.17 -3.33
CA ALA A 75 15.38 -2.56 -2.69
C ALA A 75 15.11 -1.16 -3.27
N PRO A 76 13.84 -0.70 -3.28
CA PRO A 76 13.55 0.70 -3.62
C PRO A 76 14.25 1.64 -2.63
N ALA A 77 14.71 2.80 -3.12
CA ALA A 77 15.25 3.84 -2.26
C ALA A 77 14.18 4.28 -1.24
N SER A 78 14.58 4.39 0.02
CA SER A 78 13.75 4.84 1.14
C SER A 78 13.65 6.35 1.19
#